data_AF-H2ZHV8-F1
#
_entry.id   AF-H2ZHV8-F1
#
_cell.length_a   1.000
_cell.length_b   1.000
_cell.length_c   1.000
_cell.angle_alpha   90.00
_cell.angle_beta   90.00
_cell.angle_gamma   90.00
#
_symmetry.space_group_name_H-M   'P 1'
#
loop_
_entity.id
_entity.type
_entity.pdbx_description
1 polymer ?
#
loop_
_entity_poly.entity_id
_entity_poly.type
_entity_poly.pdbx_seq_one_letter_code
_entity_poly.pdbx_strand_id
1 'polypeptide(L)'
;MEMSDRTKERDVQHAEYKFFYTYFSYLGSFMCDKAKEFAEKERATFLPANLQVALVHLAQHEKVYFSLSFLEQKSWFARRDSLKNSYSTLQSMFLSTEKQELKINLVETESNVEQESLISAICLQLSDFCAARLECLSLYIQMYKSTLSSPLHTLCSEVEVLLESYPAKISHDCLKRIQDCVTEELTVLLALLQAGQKISEWNYTGALYDMDEAHEVLVRWKPLVMNHQGSTFRGSFFSFGEKSSTPASGLYLWMEKFFQTLKSRFTFYFYE
;
A
#
# COMPACT_ATOMS: atom_id res chain seq x y z
N MET A 1 -5.21 -20.64 -40.43
CA MET A 1 -5.54 -21.10 -39.08
C MET A 1 -4.65 -20.41 -38.05
N GLU A 2 -3.33 -20.44 -38.21
CA GLU A 2 -2.35 -19.77 -37.31
C GLU A 2 -2.53 -18.26 -37.09
N MET A 3 -2.94 -17.47 -38.09
CA MET A 3 -3.21 -16.03 -37.90
C MET A 3 -4.39 -15.77 -36.96
N SER A 4 -5.37 -16.67 -36.89
CA SER A 4 -6.56 -16.50 -36.07
C SER A 4 -6.25 -16.74 -34.58
N ASP A 5 -5.33 -17.66 -34.27
CA ASP A 5 -4.96 -17.98 -32.89
C ASP A 5 -4.05 -16.90 -32.29
N ARG A 6 -3.08 -16.40 -33.07
CA ARG A 6 -2.22 -15.27 -32.65
C ARG A 6 -2.98 -13.95 -32.40
N THR A 7 -4.18 -13.82 -32.95
CA THR A 7 -5.01 -12.63 -32.72
C THR A 7 -5.76 -12.76 -31.39
N LYS A 8 -6.35 -13.93 -31.13
CA LYS A 8 -7.01 -14.22 -29.85
C LYS A 8 -6.04 -14.16 -28.66
N GLU A 9 -4.84 -14.69 -28.80
CA GLU A 9 -3.82 -14.66 -27.74
C GLU A 9 -3.41 -13.23 -27.36
N ARG A 10 -3.24 -12.36 -28.36
CA ARG A 10 -2.98 -10.93 -28.13
C ARG A 10 -4.15 -10.21 -27.47
N ASP A 11 -5.39 -10.58 -27.83
CA ASP A 11 -6.58 -10.01 -27.20
C ASP A 11 -6.69 -10.38 -25.72
N VAL A 12 -6.33 -11.61 -25.35
CA VAL A 12 -6.28 -12.09 -23.95
C VAL A 12 -5.20 -11.37 -23.16
N GLN A 13 -3.97 -11.29 -23.67
CA GLN A 13 -2.87 -10.57 -23.01
C GLN A 13 -3.20 -9.09 -22.80
N HIS A 14 -3.85 -8.46 -23.78
CA HIS A 14 -4.31 -7.07 -23.65
C HIS A 14 -5.39 -6.93 -22.57
N ALA A 15 -6.34 -7.86 -22.49
CA ALA A 15 -7.38 -7.87 -21.48
C ALA A 15 -6.81 -8.08 -20.06
N GLU A 16 -5.86 -9.00 -19.90
CA GLU A 16 -5.13 -9.24 -18.65
C GLU A 16 -4.43 -7.97 -18.16
N TYR A 17 -3.61 -7.38 -19.03
CA TYR A 17 -2.87 -6.15 -18.71
C TYR A 17 -3.83 -5.03 -18.28
N LYS A 18 -4.87 -4.79 -19.07
CA LYS A 18 -5.86 -3.74 -18.78
C LYS A 18 -6.57 -3.98 -17.46
N PHE A 19 -6.94 -5.23 -17.16
CA PHE A 19 -7.57 -5.59 -15.90
C PHE A 19 -6.65 -5.27 -14.70
N PHE A 20 -5.42 -5.78 -14.70
CA PHE A 20 -4.48 -5.56 -13.60
C PHE A 20 -4.15 -4.08 -13.44
N TYR A 21 -3.80 -3.40 -14.53
CA TYR A 21 -3.51 -1.97 -14.50
C TYR A 21 -4.66 -1.16 -13.90
N THR A 22 -5.92 -1.46 -14.28
CA THR A 22 -7.10 -0.75 -13.76
C THR A 22 -7.33 -1.07 -12.28
N TYR A 23 -7.27 -2.35 -11.91
CA TYR A 23 -7.46 -2.81 -10.54
C TYR A 23 -6.45 -2.15 -9.58
N PHE A 24 -5.17 -2.19 -9.92
CA PHE A 24 -4.10 -1.61 -9.08
C PHE A 24 -4.08 -0.09 -9.13
N SER A 25 -4.57 0.54 -10.20
CA SER A 25 -4.80 1.99 -10.22
C SER A 25 -5.85 2.42 -9.19
N TYR A 26 -6.93 1.66 -9.03
CA TYR A 26 -7.90 1.93 -7.95
C TYR A 26 -7.28 1.68 -6.58
N LEU A 27 -6.57 0.57 -6.40
CA LEU A 27 -5.99 0.21 -5.11
C LEU A 27 -4.95 1.24 -4.63
N GLY A 28 -4.00 1.61 -5.50
CA GLY A 28 -2.98 2.62 -5.20
C GLY A 28 -3.51 4.05 -5.05
N SER A 29 -4.76 4.31 -5.47
CA SER A 29 -5.44 5.60 -5.27
C SER A 29 -6.39 5.61 -4.07
N PHE A 30 -6.20 4.70 -3.11
CA PHE A 30 -7.05 4.54 -1.93
C PHE A 30 -8.52 4.17 -2.24
N MET A 31 -8.85 3.78 -3.47
CA MET A 31 -10.21 3.41 -3.90
C MET A 31 -10.49 1.92 -3.66
N CYS A 32 -10.25 1.45 -2.43
CA CYS A 32 -10.30 0.01 -2.10
C CYS A 32 -11.66 -0.63 -2.42
N ASP A 33 -12.78 0.05 -2.11
CA ASP A 33 -14.12 -0.47 -2.42
C ASP A 33 -14.34 -0.60 -3.93
N LYS A 34 -13.84 0.36 -4.72
CA LYS A 34 -13.94 0.30 -6.18
C LYS A 34 -13.07 -0.80 -6.77
N ALA A 35 -11.86 -1.01 -6.24
CA ALA A 35 -10.99 -2.11 -6.63
C ALA A 35 -11.66 -3.48 -6.35
N LYS A 36 -12.25 -3.62 -5.16
CA LYS A 36 -13.02 -4.80 -4.76
C LYS A 36 -14.19 -5.06 -5.71
N GLU A 37 -15.05 -4.06 -5.91
CA GLU A 37 -16.19 -4.17 -6.82
C GLU A 37 -15.76 -4.50 -8.25
N PHE A 38 -14.66 -3.91 -8.71
CA PHE A 38 -14.10 -4.19 -10.03
C PHE A 38 -13.71 -5.67 -10.15
N ALA A 39 -12.96 -6.20 -9.18
CA ALA A 39 -12.56 -7.62 -9.17
C ALA A 39 -13.75 -8.60 -9.04
N GLU A 40 -14.84 -8.20 -8.37
CA GLU A 40 -16.05 -9.03 -8.24
C GLU A 40 -16.92 -9.04 -9.52
N LYS A 41 -17.01 -7.88 -10.21
CA LYS A 41 -17.90 -7.69 -11.37
C LYS A 41 -17.26 -8.09 -12.69
N GLU A 42 -15.98 -7.76 -12.89
CA GLU A 42 -15.20 -8.23 -14.03
C GLU A 42 -14.84 -9.69 -13.77
N ARG A 43 -15.77 -10.61 -14.07
CA ARG A 43 -15.49 -12.05 -14.12
C ARG A 43 -14.57 -12.32 -15.30
N ALA A 44 -13.30 -12.02 -15.11
CA ALA A 44 -12.24 -12.28 -16.05
C ALA A 44 -12.04 -13.80 -16.17
N THR A 45 -12.43 -14.35 -17.32
CA THR A 45 -12.30 -15.79 -17.60
C THR A 45 -10.85 -16.28 -17.65
N PHE A 46 -9.90 -15.36 -17.79
CA PHE A 46 -8.47 -15.64 -17.77
C PHE A 46 -7.89 -15.73 -16.35
N LEU A 47 -8.61 -15.25 -15.31
CA LEU A 47 -8.09 -15.30 -13.94
C LEU A 47 -8.37 -16.67 -13.30
N PRO A 48 -7.36 -17.30 -12.69
CA PRO A 48 -7.57 -18.38 -11.76
C PRO A 48 -8.54 -17.96 -10.63
N ALA A 49 -9.48 -18.82 -10.26
CA ALA A 49 -10.51 -18.48 -9.27
C ALA A 49 -9.93 -18.11 -7.90
N ASN A 50 -8.84 -18.78 -7.49
CA ASN A 50 -8.07 -18.46 -6.29
C ASN A 50 -7.44 -17.07 -6.36
N LEU A 51 -6.95 -16.64 -7.53
CA LEU A 51 -6.40 -15.30 -7.72
C LEU A 51 -7.48 -14.24 -7.64
N GLN A 52 -8.65 -14.46 -8.25
CA GLN A 52 -9.76 -13.52 -8.16
C GLN A 52 -10.18 -13.31 -6.69
N VAL A 53 -10.29 -14.39 -5.91
CA VAL A 53 -10.57 -14.33 -4.46
C VAL A 53 -9.46 -13.58 -3.71
N ALA A 54 -8.19 -13.83 -4.03
CA ALA A 54 -7.06 -13.12 -3.41
C ALA A 54 -7.11 -11.62 -3.67
N LEU A 55 -7.45 -11.18 -4.89
CA LEU A 55 -7.58 -9.77 -5.24
C LEU A 55 -8.73 -9.10 -4.45
N VAL A 56 -9.90 -9.74 -4.36
CA VAL A 56 -11.02 -9.23 -3.55
C VAL A 56 -10.59 -9.04 -2.08
N HIS A 57 -9.90 -10.01 -1.50
CA HIS A 57 -9.39 -9.92 -0.14
C HIS A 57 -8.29 -8.87 0.02
N LEU A 58 -7.39 -8.73 -0.96
CA LEU A 58 -6.36 -7.69 -0.96
C LEU A 58 -6.97 -6.29 -0.85
N ALA A 59 -7.99 -5.98 -1.66
CA ALA A 59 -8.70 -4.70 -1.57
C ALA A 59 -9.34 -4.47 -0.19
N GLN A 60 -9.93 -5.50 0.41
CA GLN A 60 -10.51 -5.42 1.75
C GLN A 60 -9.43 -5.17 2.81
N HIS A 61 -8.30 -5.86 2.73
CA HIS A 61 -7.22 -5.75 3.70
C HIS A 61 -6.49 -4.42 3.59
N GLU A 62 -6.25 -3.88 2.38
CA GLU A 62 -5.74 -2.53 2.18
C GLU A 62 -6.65 -1.46 2.80
N LYS A 63 -7.98 -1.61 2.70
CA LYS A 63 -8.92 -0.69 3.36
C LYS A 63 -8.74 -0.67 4.89
N VAL A 64 -8.59 -1.85 5.49
CA VAL A 64 -8.34 -1.98 6.94
C VAL A 64 -6.98 -1.40 7.29
N TYR A 65 -5.95 -1.69 6.49
CA TYR A 65 -4.61 -1.13 6.64
C TYR A 65 -4.63 0.40 6.64
N PHE A 66 -5.17 1.03 5.59
CA PHE A 66 -5.21 2.49 5.45
C PHE A 66 -6.07 3.16 6.53
N SER A 67 -7.06 2.48 7.09
CA SER A 67 -7.82 3.01 8.23
C SER A 67 -7.04 3.05 9.55
N LEU A 68 -5.88 2.37 9.62
CA LEU A 68 -5.13 2.11 10.86
C LEU A 68 -5.94 1.42 11.97
N SER A 69 -7.11 0.84 11.65
CA SER A 69 -8.01 0.24 12.65
C SER A 69 -7.43 -1.01 13.32
N PHE A 70 -6.37 -1.60 12.78
CA PHE A 70 -5.62 -2.69 13.41
C PHE A 70 -4.83 -2.24 14.66
N LEU A 71 -4.66 -0.93 14.87
CA LEU A 71 -4.05 -0.35 16.07
C LEU A 71 -5.07 -0.11 17.20
N GLU A 72 -6.37 -0.15 16.94
CA GLU A 72 -7.39 0.17 17.94
C GLU A 72 -7.47 -0.90 19.05
N GLN A 73 -7.18 -0.50 20.29
CA GLN A 73 -7.19 -1.37 21.48
C GLN A 73 -8.56 -1.93 21.87
N LYS A 74 -9.69 -1.44 21.34
CA LYS A 74 -11.04 -1.81 21.82
C LYS A 74 -11.52 -3.20 21.40
N SER A 75 -10.79 -3.93 20.54
CA SER A 75 -11.09 -5.33 20.22
C SER A 75 -10.03 -6.24 20.85
N TRP A 76 -10.28 -6.65 22.09
CA TRP A 76 -9.25 -7.17 22.99
C TRP A 76 -8.40 -8.35 22.49
N PHE A 77 -8.78 -9.12 21.47
CA PHE A 77 -7.92 -10.24 20.99
C PHE A 77 -8.04 -10.61 19.50
N ALA A 78 -8.97 -10.04 18.71
CA ALA A 78 -9.33 -10.65 17.42
C ALA A 78 -8.76 -9.98 16.16
N ARG A 79 -8.46 -8.67 16.17
CA ARG A 79 -8.21 -7.92 14.91
C ARG A 79 -6.75 -7.71 14.54
N ARG A 80 -5.84 -7.61 15.51
CA ARG A 80 -4.44 -7.26 15.23
C ARG A 80 -3.66 -8.41 14.58
N ASP A 81 -3.73 -9.60 15.16
CA ASP A 81 -3.17 -10.80 14.53
C ASP A 81 -3.93 -11.14 13.24
N SER A 82 -5.22 -10.78 13.16
CA SER A 82 -6.02 -11.01 11.95
C SER A 82 -5.46 -10.30 10.73
N LEU A 83 -5.03 -9.03 10.81
CA LEU A 83 -4.53 -8.35 9.60
C LEU A 83 -3.14 -8.86 9.17
N LYS A 84 -2.26 -9.15 10.13
CA LYS A 84 -0.96 -9.79 9.83
C LYS A 84 -1.16 -11.16 9.18
N ASN A 85 -2.02 -11.99 9.76
CA ASN A 85 -2.35 -13.30 9.21
C ASN A 85 -3.03 -13.20 7.84
N SER A 86 -3.87 -12.18 7.62
CA SER A 86 -4.47 -11.91 6.32
C SER A 86 -3.45 -11.66 5.23
N TYR A 87 -2.46 -10.78 5.45
CA TYR A 87 -1.39 -10.55 4.47
C TYR A 87 -0.48 -11.77 4.28
N SER A 88 -0.15 -12.51 5.34
CA SER A 88 0.61 -13.77 5.20
C SER A 88 -0.16 -14.83 4.41
N THR A 89 -1.49 -14.88 4.57
CA THR A 89 -2.36 -15.77 3.79
C THR A 89 -2.37 -15.36 2.32
N LEU A 90 -2.56 -14.07 2.03
CA LEU A 90 -2.50 -13.53 0.66
C LEU A 90 -1.16 -13.81 -0.01
N GLN A 91 -0.05 -13.57 0.70
CA GLN A 91 1.30 -13.86 0.21
C GLN A 91 1.42 -15.32 -0.21
N SER A 92 0.94 -16.25 0.61
CA SER A 92 0.95 -17.68 0.32
C SER A 92 0.06 -18.02 -0.89
N MET A 93 -1.11 -17.36 -1.02
CA MET A 93 -2.00 -17.53 -2.18
C MET A 93 -1.34 -17.07 -3.47
N PHE A 94 -0.67 -15.92 -3.48
CA PHE A 94 0.02 -15.40 -4.65
C PHE A 94 1.19 -16.30 -5.06
N LEU A 95 2.04 -16.71 -4.11
CA LEU A 95 3.14 -17.66 -4.38
C LEU A 95 2.63 -19.02 -4.86
N SER A 96 1.49 -19.50 -4.34
CA SER A 96 0.90 -20.75 -4.83
C SER A 96 0.36 -20.63 -6.26
N THR A 97 -0.19 -19.47 -6.61
CA THR A 97 -0.72 -19.19 -7.95
C THR A 97 0.42 -19.07 -8.95
N GLU A 98 1.47 -18.32 -8.61
CA GLU A 98 2.69 -18.19 -9.41
C GLU A 98 3.29 -19.56 -9.75
N LYS A 99 3.49 -20.43 -8.76
CA LYS A 99 3.97 -21.81 -8.98
C LYS A 99 3.05 -22.66 -9.86
N GLN A 100 1.75 -22.39 -9.85
CA GLN A 100 0.79 -23.12 -10.68
C GLN A 100 0.89 -22.66 -12.14
N GLU A 101 0.96 -21.35 -12.38
CA GLU A 101 1.13 -20.76 -13.71
C GLU A 101 2.44 -21.20 -14.37
N LEU A 102 3.54 -21.22 -13.61
CA LEU A 102 4.83 -21.73 -14.11
C LEU A 102 4.74 -23.20 -14.54
N LYS A 103 4.01 -24.04 -13.81
CA LYS A 103 3.83 -25.46 -14.17
C LYS A 103 3.00 -25.63 -15.44
N ILE A 104 1.98 -24.80 -15.64
CA ILE A 104 1.14 -24.84 -16.85
C ILE A 104 2.00 -24.50 -18.07
N ASN A 105 2.77 -23.41 -18.00
CA ASN A 105 3.66 -22.99 -19.08
C ASN A 105 4.73 -24.06 -19.41
N LEU A 106 5.28 -24.76 -18.42
CA LEU A 106 6.25 -25.85 -18.66
C LEU A 106 5.66 -27.06 -19.38
N VAL A 107 4.35 -27.33 -19.22
CA VAL A 107 3.66 -28.43 -19.90
C VAL A 107 3.28 -28.06 -21.34
N GLU A 108 3.03 -26.78 -21.61
CA GLU A 108 2.62 -26.30 -22.93
C GLU A 108 3.81 -25.97 -23.87
N THR A 109 5.00 -25.74 -23.33
CA THR A 109 6.17 -25.27 -24.10
C THR A 109 7.15 -26.39 -24.47
N GLU A 110 6.74 -27.33 -25.35
CA GLU A 110 7.68 -28.19 -26.10
C GLU A 110 8.33 -27.44 -27.30
N SER A 111 8.06 -26.13 -27.47
CA SER A 111 8.57 -25.31 -28.58
C SER A 111 9.15 -23.95 -28.13
N ASN A 112 10.43 -23.96 -27.76
CA ASN A 112 11.49 -22.92 -27.93
C ASN A 112 11.27 -21.40 -27.70
N VAL A 113 10.19 -20.91 -27.08
CA VAL A 113 10.19 -19.54 -26.51
C VAL A 113 9.47 -19.54 -25.17
N GLU A 114 10.23 -19.44 -24.07
CA GLU A 114 9.67 -19.22 -22.73
C GLU A 114 9.04 -17.83 -22.66
N GLN A 115 7.73 -17.74 -22.83
CA GLN A 115 6.98 -16.51 -22.61
C GLN A 115 6.51 -16.50 -21.15
N GLU A 116 7.05 -15.57 -20.35
CA GLU A 116 6.67 -15.43 -18.94
C GLU A 116 5.18 -15.04 -18.83
N SER A 117 4.40 -15.84 -18.09
CA SER A 117 2.99 -15.52 -17.84
C SER A 117 2.89 -14.22 -17.06
N LEU A 118 2.10 -13.27 -17.56
CA LEU A 118 1.82 -12.02 -16.86
C LEU A 118 1.25 -12.28 -15.47
N ILE A 119 0.37 -13.27 -15.34
CA ILE A 119 -0.21 -13.67 -14.05
C ILE A 119 0.88 -14.14 -13.08
N SER A 120 1.83 -14.95 -13.56
CA SER A 120 2.97 -15.42 -12.78
C SER A 120 3.81 -14.25 -12.26
N ALA A 121 4.22 -13.35 -13.16
CA ALA A 121 5.02 -12.18 -12.82
C ALA A 121 4.31 -11.26 -11.82
N ILE A 122 3.01 -11.00 -12.02
CA ILE A 122 2.20 -10.19 -11.11
C ILE A 122 2.08 -10.86 -9.73
N CYS A 123 1.80 -12.16 -9.68
CA CYS A 123 1.66 -12.87 -8.40
C CYS A 123 2.97 -12.87 -7.59
N LEU A 124 4.12 -13.04 -8.23
CA LEU A 124 5.42 -12.94 -7.54
C LEU A 124 5.59 -11.57 -6.87
N GLN A 125 5.37 -10.50 -7.62
CA GLN A 125 5.52 -9.13 -7.10
C GLN A 125 4.44 -8.76 -6.07
N LEU A 126 3.24 -9.34 -6.15
CA LEU A 126 2.21 -9.17 -5.12
C LEU A 126 2.57 -9.88 -3.81
N SER A 127 3.32 -10.98 -3.87
CA SER A 127 3.90 -11.59 -2.67
C SER A 127 4.91 -10.65 -2.00
N ASP A 128 5.75 -9.97 -2.79
CA ASP A 128 6.66 -8.94 -2.27
C ASP A 128 5.91 -7.72 -1.71
N PHE A 129 4.83 -7.29 -2.37
CA PHE A 129 3.94 -6.25 -1.84
C PHE A 129 3.34 -6.65 -0.48
N CYS A 130 2.88 -7.88 -0.32
CA CYS A 130 2.38 -8.37 0.97
C CYS A 130 3.48 -8.38 2.04
N ALA A 131 4.72 -8.73 1.67
CA ALA A 131 5.87 -8.64 2.58
C ALA A 131 6.13 -7.18 3.01
N ALA A 132 6.10 -6.24 2.08
CA ALA A 132 6.24 -4.81 2.37
C ALA A 132 5.18 -4.34 3.38
N ARG A 133 3.91 -4.75 3.19
CA ARG A 133 2.81 -4.43 4.11
C ARG A 133 3.00 -5.05 5.48
N LEU A 134 3.50 -6.28 5.58
CA LEU A 134 3.81 -6.92 6.87
C LEU A 134 4.90 -6.19 7.66
N GLU A 135 5.92 -5.68 6.96
CA GLU A 135 6.98 -4.86 7.56
C GLU A 135 6.42 -3.51 8.02
N CYS A 136 5.65 -2.83 7.17
CA CYS A 136 5.01 -1.56 7.53
C CYS A 136 4.04 -1.71 8.71
N LEU A 137 3.24 -2.79 8.75
CA LEU A 137 2.40 -3.13 9.90
C LEU A 137 3.23 -3.24 11.18
N SER A 138 4.39 -3.90 11.09
CA SER A 138 5.30 -4.08 12.22
C SER A 138 5.85 -2.73 12.70
N LEU A 139 6.21 -1.84 11.78
CA LEU A 139 6.63 -0.46 12.08
C LEU A 139 5.53 0.35 12.80
N TYR A 140 4.31 0.39 12.26
CA TYR A 140 3.21 1.14 12.89
C TYR A 140 2.87 0.57 14.28
N ILE A 141 2.90 -0.75 14.43
CA ILE A 141 2.70 -1.41 15.72
C ILE A 141 3.82 -1.03 16.70
N GLN A 142 5.07 -1.01 16.24
CA GLN A 142 6.22 -0.60 17.05
C GLN A 142 6.06 0.85 17.50
N MET A 143 5.79 1.78 16.60
CA MET A 143 5.53 3.19 16.94
C MET A 143 4.36 3.36 17.90
N TYR A 144 3.26 2.63 17.70
CA TYR A 144 2.08 2.72 18.54
C TYR A 144 2.34 2.22 19.97
N LYS A 145 3.13 1.15 20.12
CA LYS A 145 3.49 0.58 21.42
C LYS A 145 4.59 1.34 22.13
N SER A 146 5.51 1.90 21.36
CA SER A 146 6.65 2.67 21.85
C SER A 146 6.15 4.00 22.39
N THR A 147 5.66 3.97 23.62
CA THR A 147 5.25 5.18 24.33
C THR A 147 6.45 6.03 24.74
N LEU A 148 7.70 5.54 24.72
CA LEU A 148 8.91 6.33 25.06
C LEU A 148 10.31 5.74 24.71
N SER A 149 10.50 4.63 23.96
CA SER A 149 11.82 3.94 24.00
C SER A 149 12.48 3.43 22.71
N SER A 150 11.86 3.45 21.53
CA SER A 150 12.64 3.19 20.30
C SER A 150 13.39 4.47 19.94
N PRO A 151 14.73 4.47 19.85
CA PRO A 151 15.45 5.65 19.37
C PRO A 151 14.92 5.99 17.98
N LEU A 152 14.53 7.25 17.75
CA LEU A 152 14.02 7.71 16.44
C LEU A 152 14.97 7.30 15.29
N HIS A 153 16.28 7.35 15.54
CA HIS A 153 17.30 6.87 14.61
C HIS A 153 17.10 5.42 14.16
N THR A 154 16.78 4.49 15.07
CA THR A 154 16.55 3.07 14.72
C THR A 154 15.37 2.95 13.77
N LEU A 155 14.30 3.68 14.06
CA LEU A 155 13.10 3.66 13.23
C LEU A 155 13.34 4.29 11.84
N CYS A 156 14.13 5.37 11.76
CA CYS A 156 14.56 5.94 10.47
C CYS A 156 15.32 4.91 9.64
N SER A 157 16.32 4.23 10.23
CA SER A 157 17.10 3.20 9.53
C SER A 157 16.24 2.02 9.07
N GLU A 158 15.26 1.59 9.88
CA GLU A 158 14.31 0.55 9.47
C GLU A 158 13.49 0.99 8.24
N VAL A 159 13.00 2.22 8.22
CA VAL A 159 12.22 2.77 7.08
C VAL A 159 13.10 2.91 5.82
N GLU A 160 14.34 3.38 5.96
CA GLU A 160 15.31 3.49 4.86
C GLU A 160 15.55 2.14 4.18
N VAL A 161 15.77 1.07 4.97
CA VAL A 161 15.95 -0.29 4.44
C VAL A 161 14.75 -0.76 3.63
N LEU A 162 13.52 -0.47 4.08
CA LEU A 162 12.31 -0.82 3.34
C LEU A 162 12.19 -0.01 2.04
N LEU A 163 12.51 1.28 2.09
CA LEU A 163 12.46 2.19 0.94
C LEU A 163 13.45 1.79 -0.16
N GLU A 164 14.62 1.27 0.21
CA GLU A 164 15.61 0.74 -0.74
C GLU A 164 15.20 -0.64 -1.29
N SER A 165 14.54 -1.46 -0.48
CA SER A 165 14.30 -2.88 -0.80
C SER A 165 13.09 -3.13 -1.71
N TYR A 166 11.98 -2.43 -1.50
CA TYR A 166 10.69 -2.82 -2.11
C TYR A 166 10.36 -2.18 -3.46
N PRO A 167 10.78 -0.95 -3.81
CA PRO A 167 10.51 -0.41 -5.14
C PRO A 167 11.05 -1.31 -6.26
N ALA A 168 12.27 -1.83 -6.12
CA ALA A 168 12.87 -2.72 -7.12
C ALA A 168 12.13 -4.06 -7.28
N LYS A 169 11.47 -4.55 -6.22
CA LYS A 169 10.73 -5.82 -6.22
C LYS A 169 9.34 -5.72 -6.85
N ILE A 170 8.76 -4.52 -6.88
CA ILE A 170 7.40 -4.27 -7.40
C ILE A 170 7.51 -3.38 -8.64
N SER A 171 8.22 -3.87 -9.67
CA SER A 171 8.64 -3.09 -10.84
C SER A 171 7.70 -3.19 -12.04
N HIS A 172 6.75 -4.13 -12.05
CA HIS A 172 5.86 -4.33 -13.20
C HIS A 172 4.93 -3.13 -13.42
N ASP A 173 4.74 -2.69 -14.67
CA ASP A 173 3.97 -1.48 -15.01
C ASP A 173 2.53 -1.49 -14.47
N CYS A 174 1.83 -2.64 -14.53
CA CYS A 174 0.51 -2.80 -13.90
C CYS A 174 0.50 -2.53 -12.39
N LEU A 175 1.61 -2.73 -11.69
CA LEU A 175 1.74 -2.55 -10.24
C LEU A 175 2.29 -1.16 -9.87
N LYS A 176 2.63 -0.32 -10.85
CA LYS A 176 3.27 0.98 -10.62
C LYS A 176 2.52 1.83 -9.60
N ARG A 177 1.20 1.83 -9.63
CA ARG A 177 0.38 2.62 -8.69
C ARG A 177 0.44 2.13 -7.24
N ILE A 178 0.54 0.82 -7.00
CA ILE A 178 0.70 0.30 -5.64
C ILE A 178 2.15 0.42 -5.16
N GLN A 179 3.11 0.31 -6.08
CA GLN A 179 4.52 0.59 -5.81
C GLN A 179 4.68 2.05 -5.35
N ASP A 180 4.18 3.01 -6.15
CA ASP A 180 4.20 4.44 -5.82
C ASP A 180 3.57 4.71 -4.46
N CYS A 181 2.42 4.08 -4.16
CA CYS A 181 1.75 4.22 -2.87
C CYS A 181 2.63 3.77 -1.69
N VAL A 182 3.29 2.62 -1.77
CA VAL A 182 4.22 2.12 -0.73
C VAL A 182 5.45 3.02 -0.61
N THR A 183 6.03 3.44 -1.75
CA THR A 183 7.19 4.33 -1.77
C THR A 183 6.85 5.66 -1.12
N GLU A 184 5.76 6.30 -1.53
CA GLU A 184 5.30 7.57 -0.96
C GLU A 184 4.99 7.45 0.53
N GLU A 185 4.38 6.34 0.97
CA GLU A 185 4.12 6.06 2.38
C GLU A 185 5.40 6.01 3.21
N LEU A 186 6.42 5.30 2.74
CA LEU A 186 7.70 5.17 3.42
C LEU A 186 8.49 6.49 3.37
N THR A 187 8.45 7.21 2.24
CA THR A 187 9.09 8.53 2.09
C THR A 187 8.52 9.54 3.07
N VAL A 188 7.19 9.70 3.14
CA VAL A 188 6.59 10.66 4.08
C VAL A 188 6.83 10.23 5.52
N LEU A 189 6.80 8.94 5.83
CA LEU A 189 7.10 8.44 7.18
C LEU A 189 8.55 8.78 7.58
N LEU A 190 9.51 8.49 6.71
CA LEU A 190 10.93 8.77 6.94
C LEU A 190 11.16 10.26 7.17
N ALA A 191 10.66 11.10 6.26
CA ALA A 191 10.80 12.54 6.32
C ALA A 191 10.20 13.13 7.61
N LEU A 192 9.04 12.66 8.05
CA LEU A 192 8.46 13.09 9.33
C LEU A 192 9.31 12.68 10.54
N LEU A 193 9.86 11.46 10.54
CA LEU A 193 10.72 10.98 11.63
C LEU A 193 12.04 11.75 11.69
N GLN A 194 12.69 11.94 10.54
CA GLN A 194 13.94 12.68 10.43
C GLN A 194 13.74 14.17 10.78
N ALA A 195 12.65 14.80 10.33
CA ALA A 195 12.29 16.16 10.75
C ALA A 195 12.13 16.25 12.27
N GLY A 196 11.43 15.30 12.88
CA GLY A 196 11.25 15.24 14.34
C GLY A 196 12.58 15.13 15.11
N GLN A 197 13.52 14.34 14.59
CA GLN A 197 14.87 14.24 15.13
C GLN A 197 15.64 15.56 14.98
N LYS A 198 15.72 16.11 13.76
CA LYS A 198 16.48 17.32 13.44
C LYS A 198 15.96 18.57 14.16
N ILE A 199 14.63 18.69 14.37
CA ILE A 199 14.04 19.74 15.22
C ILE A 199 14.58 19.63 16.65
N SER A 200 14.68 18.40 17.18
CA SER A 200 15.15 18.16 18.55
C SER A 200 16.66 18.43 18.70
N GLU A 201 17.41 18.35 17.61
CA GLU A 201 18.84 18.66 17.51
C GLU A 201 19.12 20.13 17.12
N TRP A 202 18.09 20.97 17.01
CA TRP A 202 18.21 22.39 16.58
C TRP A 202 18.79 22.57 15.17
N ASN A 203 18.64 21.57 14.29
CA ASN A 203 19.05 21.63 12.90
C ASN A 203 17.94 22.21 12.02
N TYR A 204 17.90 23.54 11.90
CA TYR A 204 16.88 24.27 11.13
C TYR A 204 16.79 23.81 9.67
N THR A 205 17.91 23.87 8.93
CA THR A 205 17.92 23.64 7.48
C THR A 205 17.56 22.20 7.14
N GLY A 206 18.06 21.24 7.90
CA GLY A 206 17.76 19.83 7.69
C GLY A 206 16.31 19.49 8.05
N ALA A 207 15.79 20.05 9.14
CA ALA A 207 14.38 19.88 9.50
C ALA A 207 13.43 20.51 8.47
N LEU A 208 13.78 21.68 7.92
CA LEU A 208 12.97 22.35 6.90
C LEU A 208 12.89 21.51 5.61
N TYR A 209 14.02 20.95 5.17
CA TYR A 209 14.07 20.09 3.99
C TYR A 209 13.16 18.87 4.15
N ASP A 210 13.30 18.12 5.25
CA ASP A 210 12.48 16.92 5.47
C ASP A 210 10.99 17.27 5.64
N MET A 211 10.68 18.41 6.26
CA MET A 211 9.30 18.89 6.34
C MET A 211 8.71 19.20 4.97
N ASP A 212 9.47 19.81 4.07
CA ASP A 212 9.04 20.11 2.71
C ASP A 212 8.79 18.81 1.92
N GLU A 213 9.71 17.85 2.00
CA GLU A 213 9.56 16.53 1.38
C GLU A 213 8.31 15.80 1.87
N ALA A 214 8.06 15.79 3.18
CA ALA A 214 6.83 15.23 3.74
C ALA A 214 5.57 15.98 3.24
N HIS A 215 5.65 17.31 3.12
CA HIS A 215 4.54 18.13 2.67
C HIS A 215 4.15 17.84 1.22
N GLU A 216 5.12 17.69 0.32
CA GLU A 216 4.87 17.40 -1.09
C GLU A 216 4.05 16.12 -1.29
N VAL A 217 4.40 15.04 -0.56
CA VAL A 217 3.66 13.77 -0.61
C VAL A 217 2.24 13.95 -0.07
N LEU A 218 2.09 14.59 1.09
CA LEU A 218 0.78 14.81 1.72
C LEU A 218 -0.15 15.66 0.84
N VAL A 219 0.39 16.63 0.11
CA VAL A 219 -0.37 17.44 -0.84
C VAL A 219 -0.89 16.58 -2.00
N ARG A 220 -0.08 15.65 -2.53
CA ARG A 220 -0.51 14.71 -3.59
C ARG A 220 -1.57 13.73 -3.10
N TRP A 221 -1.43 13.23 -1.87
CA TRP A 221 -2.39 12.27 -1.28
C TRP A 221 -3.73 12.90 -0.94
N LYS A 222 -3.75 14.18 -0.54
CA LYS A 222 -4.97 14.88 -0.09
C LYS A 222 -6.16 14.74 -1.06
N PRO A 223 -6.06 15.08 -2.36
CA PRO A 223 -7.18 14.92 -3.29
C PRO A 223 -7.59 13.46 -3.47
N LEU A 224 -6.65 12.51 -3.46
CA LEU A 224 -6.96 11.08 -3.59
C LEU A 224 -7.79 10.60 -2.39
N VAL A 225 -7.41 11.00 -1.17
CA VAL A 225 -8.11 10.60 0.04
C VAL A 225 -9.44 11.34 0.22
N MET A 226 -9.53 12.62 -0.18
CA MET A 226 -10.70 13.46 0.06
C MET A 226 -11.78 13.35 -1.03
N ASN A 227 -11.42 13.18 -2.30
CA ASN A 227 -12.40 13.11 -3.40
C ASN A 227 -13.27 11.86 -3.35
N HIS A 228 -12.87 10.85 -2.58
CA HIS A 228 -13.63 9.61 -2.39
C HIS A 228 -14.45 9.60 -1.09
N GLN A 229 -14.38 10.68 -0.31
CA GLN A 229 -15.28 10.94 0.81
C GLN A 229 -16.48 11.72 0.30
N GLY A 230 -17.59 11.03 0.02
CA GLY A 230 -18.82 11.71 -0.38
C GLY A 230 -19.21 12.77 0.66
N SER A 231 -19.28 14.04 0.25
CA SER A 231 -20.00 15.23 0.76
C SER A 231 -20.26 15.45 2.27
N THR A 232 -19.71 14.65 3.19
CA THR A 232 -20.12 14.63 4.61
C THR A 232 -18.98 14.91 5.56
N PHE A 233 -17.84 15.41 5.07
CA PHE A 233 -16.80 15.97 5.93
C PHE A 233 -17.21 17.38 6.40
N ARG A 234 -18.24 17.46 7.25
CA ARG A 234 -18.41 18.63 8.13
C ARG A 234 -17.45 18.42 9.29
N GLY A 235 -16.48 19.33 9.39
CA GLY A 235 -15.39 19.28 10.33
C GLY A 235 -15.82 18.88 11.74
N SER A 236 -15.30 17.75 12.21
CA SER A 236 -15.25 17.44 13.62
C SER A 236 -13.82 17.02 13.94
N PHE A 237 -13.00 18.02 14.24
CA PHE A 237 -11.60 17.87 14.62
C PHE A 237 -11.42 17.28 16.05
N PHE A 238 -12.52 16.91 16.73
CA PHE A 238 -12.50 16.42 18.12
C PHE A 238 -13.54 15.30 18.44
N SER A 239 -13.97 14.48 17.48
CA SER A 239 -14.84 13.33 17.80
C SER A 239 -14.06 12.05 18.01
N PHE A 240 -13.64 11.82 19.25
CA PHE A 240 -13.27 10.49 19.74
C PHE A 240 -14.57 9.72 20.03
N GLY A 241 -15.31 9.28 19.00
CA GLY A 241 -16.45 8.39 19.26
C GLY A 241 -17.62 8.29 18.27
N GLU A 242 -17.64 8.94 17.11
CA GLU A 242 -18.74 8.74 16.15
C GLU A 242 -18.31 8.05 14.86
N LYS A 243 -19.05 6.98 14.55
CA LYS A 243 -18.90 6.11 13.39
C LYS A 243 -19.19 6.90 12.10
N SER A 244 -18.17 7.51 11.52
CA SER A 244 -18.24 7.92 10.11
C SER A 244 -18.16 6.65 9.25
N SER A 245 -19.17 6.42 8.42
CA SER A 245 -19.37 5.21 7.61
C SER A 245 -18.46 5.14 6.38
N THR A 246 -17.34 5.87 6.39
CA THR A 246 -16.27 5.72 5.40
C THR A 246 -15.00 6.14 6.12
N PRO A 247 -14.10 5.20 6.49
CA PRO A 247 -12.86 5.61 7.12
C PRO A 247 -12.10 6.42 6.09
N ALA A 248 -12.11 7.75 6.24
CA ALA A 248 -11.04 8.60 5.74
C ALA A 248 -9.73 7.88 6.05
N SER A 249 -8.82 7.76 5.07
CA SER A 249 -7.55 7.04 5.24
C SER A 249 -6.89 7.49 6.55
N GLY A 250 -7.03 6.67 7.59
CA GLY A 250 -6.57 6.97 8.95
C GLY A 250 -5.07 7.17 8.96
N LEU A 251 -4.37 6.50 8.06
CA LEU A 251 -2.96 6.68 7.77
C LEU A 251 -2.65 8.12 7.31
N TYR A 252 -3.35 8.60 6.28
CA TYR A 252 -3.19 9.98 5.80
C TYR A 252 -3.47 11.00 6.91
N LEU A 253 -4.59 10.83 7.63
CA LEU A 253 -4.97 11.75 8.72
C LEU A 253 -3.94 11.74 9.86
N TRP A 254 -3.40 10.57 10.18
CA TRP A 254 -2.34 10.43 11.18
C TRP A 254 -1.05 11.13 10.74
N MET A 255 -0.61 10.94 9.49
CA MET A 255 0.57 11.60 8.93
C MET A 255 0.38 13.12 8.82
N GLU A 256 -0.79 13.59 8.37
CA GLU A 256 -1.11 15.03 8.32
C GLU A 256 -1.06 15.63 9.74
N LYS A 257 -1.61 14.95 10.75
CA LYS A 257 -1.55 15.40 12.13
C LYS A 257 -0.12 15.41 12.69
N PHE A 258 0.68 14.40 12.36
CA PHE A 258 2.08 14.35 12.76
C PHE A 258 2.85 15.53 12.15
N PHE A 259 2.66 15.78 10.85
CA PHE A 259 3.22 16.94 10.16
C PHE A 259 2.83 18.27 10.82
N GLN A 260 1.55 18.50 11.12
CA GLN A 260 1.12 19.74 11.78
C GLN A 260 1.72 19.92 13.19
N THR A 261 1.93 18.80 13.90
CA THR A 261 2.59 18.81 15.22
C THR A 261 4.06 19.22 15.08
N LEU A 262 4.78 18.65 14.11
CA LEU A 262 6.16 19.03 13.82
C LEU A 262 6.26 20.48 13.36
N LYS A 263 5.35 20.93 12.49
CA LYS A 263 5.28 22.33 12.05
C LYS A 263 5.11 23.31 13.20
N SER A 264 4.25 22.98 14.16
CA SER A 264 4.05 23.80 15.36
C SER A 264 5.33 23.86 16.21
N ARG A 265 6.01 22.71 16.40
CA ARG A 265 7.30 22.65 17.11
C ARG A 265 8.41 23.41 16.39
N PHE A 266 8.55 23.20 15.08
CA PHE A 266 9.52 23.88 14.23
C PHE A 266 9.36 25.40 14.32
N THR A 267 8.13 25.89 14.13
CA THR A 267 7.83 27.33 14.22
C THR A 267 8.13 27.90 15.60
N PHE A 268 7.93 27.12 16.67
CA PHE A 268 8.27 27.55 18.03
C PHE A 268 9.77 27.57 18.30
N TYR A 269 10.52 26.57 17.82
CA TYR A 269 11.95 26.41 18.08
C TYR A 269 12.82 27.35 17.22
N PHE A 270 12.34 27.69 16.02
CA PHE A 270 13.08 28.47 15.02
C PHE A 270 12.32 29.74 14.60
N TYR A 271 11.65 30.39 15.56
CA TYR A 271 10.90 31.62 15.31
C TYR A 271 11.81 32.83 15.01
N GLU A 272 13.01 32.85 15.58
CA GLU A 272 14.05 33.86 15.36
C GLU A 272 14.88 33.54 14.11
#